data_AF-A0A6B3FVR3-F1
#
_entry.id   AF-A0A6B3FVR3-F1
#
_cell.length_a   1.000
_cell.length_b   1.000
_cell.length_c   1.000
_cell.angle_alpha   90.00
_cell.angle_beta   90.00
_cell.angle_gamma   90.00
#
_symmetry.space_group_name_H-M   'P 1'
#
loop_
_entity.id
_entity.type
_entity.pdbx_description
1 polymer ?
#
loop_
_entity_poly.entity_id
_entity_poly.type
_entity_poly.pdbx_seq_one_letter_code
_entity_poly.pdbx_strand_id
1 'polypeptide(L)' 'MPAVTVDNPLTLPKVAASGDAVARPVLAVTTAPSGFEGEGFPVRRAFAGINYRHLDPFIMMDQMG' A
#
# COMPACT_ATOMS: atom_id res chain seq x y z
N MET A 1 -7.07 -20.21 -15.48
CA MET A 1 -7.51 -20.36 -14.06
C MET A 1 -9.01 -20.61 -14.05
N PRO A 2 -9.53 -21.65 -13.38
CA PRO A 2 -10.97 -21.86 -13.26
C PRO A 2 -11.59 -20.76 -12.41
N ALA A 3 -12.83 -20.36 -12.73
CA ALA A 3 -13.58 -19.44 -11.89
C ALA A 3 -13.98 -20.17 -10.59
N VAL A 4 -13.71 -19.54 -9.45
CA VAL A 4 -14.15 -20.02 -8.13
C VAL A 4 -15.47 -19.33 -7.79
N THR A 5 -16.54 -20.10 -7.66
CA THR A 5 -17.83 -19.60 -7.18
C THR A 5 -17.93 -19.84 -5.68
N VAL A 6 -18.26 -18.79 -4.92
CA VAL A 6 -18.48 -18.87 -3.46
C VAL A 6 -19.92 -18.53 -3.14
N ASP A 7 -20.46 -19.10 -2.07
CA ASP A 7 -21.86 -18.88 -1.64
C ASP A 7 -22.15 -17.42 -1.29
N ASN A 8 -21.17 -16.70 -0.75
CA ASN A 8 -21.28 -15.28 -0.45
C ASN A 8 -19.98 -14.52 -0.78
N PRO A 9 -19.95 -13.66 -1.82
CA PRO A 9 -18.76 -12.91 -2.21
C PRO A 9 -18.41 -11.77 -1.25
N LEU A 10 -19.28 -11.47 -0.27
CA LEU A 10 -19.07 -10.42 0.73
C LEU A 10 -18.53 -10.96 2.06
N THR A 11 -18.35 -12.28 2.19
CA THR A 11 -17.75 -12.87 3.39
C THR A 11 -16.27 -13.13 3.18
N LEU A 12 -15.45 -12.53 4.04
CA LEU A 12 -14.02 -12.83 4.16
C LEU A 12 -13.74 -13.26 5.60
N PRO A 13 -13.04 -14.39 5.80
CA PRO A 13 -12.52 -14.73 7.12
C PRO A 13 -11.64 -13.61 7.67
N LYS A 14 -11.81 -13.28 8.95
CA LYS A 14 -10.90 -12.34 9.62
C LYS A 14 -9.52 -12.98 9.70
N VAL A 15 -8.50 -12.26 9.24
CA VAL A 15 -7.11 -12.66 9.43
C VAL A 15 -6.69 -12.22 10.84
N ALA A 16 -6.42 -13.18 11.72
CA ALA A 16 -5.80 -12.92 13.00
C ALA A 16 -4.29 -12.84 12.85
N ALA A 17 -3.64 -11.92 13.56
CA ALA A 17 -2.19 -11.94 13.68
C ALA A 17 -1.73 -13.19 14.44
N SER A 18 -0.54 -13.71 14.12
CA SER A 18 0.09 -14.78 14.89
C SER A 18 0.34 -14.33 16.33
N GLY A 19 0.20 -15.23 17.32
CA GLY A 19 0.47 -14.93 18.73
C GLY A 19 1.91 -14.51 19.01
N ASP A 20 2.85 -14.92 18.15
CA ASP A 20 4.28 -14.59 18.25
C ASP A 20 4.69 -13.41 17.33
N ALA A 21 3.71 -12.68 16.77
CA ALA A 21 4.01 -11.55 15.89
C ALA A 21 4.64 -10.40 16.68
N VAL A 22 5.82 -9.95 16.23
CA VAL A 22 6.52 -8.80 16.81
C VAL A 22 6.25 -7.54 15.98
N ALA A 23 6.05 -6.40 16.65
CA ALA A 23 5.93 -5.12 15.98
C ALA A 23 7.21 -4.80 15.18
N ARG A 24 7.05 -4.49 13.88
CA ARG A 24 8.18 -4.10 13.03
C ARG A 24 8.61 -2.67 13.38
N PRO A 25 9.92 -2.39 13.49
CA PRO A 25 10.39 -1.03 13.76
C PRO A 25 10.13 -0.10 12.57
N VAL A 26 9.96 1.19 12.86
CA VAL A 26 9.94 2.23 11.82
C VAL A 26 11.35 2.40 11.28
N LEU A 27 11.54 2.21 9.98
CA LEU A 27 12.85 2.35 9.33
C LEU A 27 13.19 3.81 9.03
N ALA A 28 12.20 4.62 8.65
CA ALA A 28 12.37 6.03 8.31
C ALA A 28 11.03 6.78 8.35
N VAL A 29 11.10 8.11 8.51
CA VAL A 29 9.98 9.05 8.32
C VAL A 29 10.45 10.13 7.34
N THR A 30 9.72 10.32 6.25
CA THR A 30 10.09 11.26 5.19
C THR A 30 8.86 12.06 4.75
N THR A 31 9.08 13.30 4.32
CA THR A 31 8.03 14.12 3.72
C THR A 31 7.88 13.79 2.24
N ALA A 32 6.67 13.42 1.82
CA ALA A 32 6.38 13.14 0.42
C ALA A 32 6.53 14.41 -0.44
N PRO A 33 7.32 14.37 -1.52
CA PRO A 33 7.45 15.51 -2.43
C PRO A 33 6.13 15.77 -3.16
N SER A 34 5.83 17.06 -3.40
CA SER A 34 4.70 17.48 -4.22
C SER A 34 5.03 17.43 -5.71
N GLY A 35 4.00 17.25 -6.52
CA GLY A 35 4.08 17.26 -7.98
C GLY A 35 2.71 17.46 -8.62
N PHE A 36 2.68 17.38 -9.95
CA PHE A 36 1.47 17.39 -10.74
C PHE A 36 1.46 16.17 -11.64
N GLU A 37 0.31 15.51 -11.77
CA GLU A 37 0.10 14.34 -12.64
C GLU A 37 -1.12 14.58 -13.56
N GLY A 38 -1.13 13.93 -14.73
CA GLY A 38 -2.19 14.10 -15.73
C GLY A 38 -2.39 15.57 -16.17
N GLU A 39 -3.64 16.04 -16.17
CA GLU A 39 -4.04 17.40 -16.55
C GLU A 39 -3.75 18.46 -15.47
N GLY A 40 -2.67 18.29 -14.68
CA GLY A 40 -2.28 19.22 -13.64
C GLY A 40 -2.90 18.95 -12.27
N PHE A 41 -3.19 17.68 -11.95
CA PHE A 41 -3.69 17.32 -10.63
C PHE A 41 -2.59 17.37 -9.59
N PRO A 42 -2.75 18.13 -8.48
CA PRO A 42 -1.75 18.17 -7.42
C PRO A 42 -1.71 16.84 -6.67
N VAL A 43 -0.50 16.31 -6.49
CA VAL A 43 -0.28 15.04 -5.77
C VAL A 43 0.89 15.15 -4.79
N ARG A 44 0.86 14.28 -3.76
CA ARG A 44 2.01 13.95 -2.92
C ARG A 44 2.44 12.51 -3.18
N ARG A 45 3.68 12.33 -3.66
CA ARG A 45 4.21 11.02 -4.05
C ARG A 45 4.81 10.29 -2.86
N ALA A 46 4.03 9.46 -2.19
CA ALA A 46 4.38 8.89 -0.89
C ALA A 46 5.60 7.94 -0.96
N PHE A 47 5.75 7.21 -2.07
CA PHE A 47 6.82 6.21 -2.24
C PHE A 47 8.05 6.74 -2.98
N ALA A 48 8.06 8.03 -3.35
CA ALA A 48 9.17 8.62 -4.09
C ALA A 48 10.49 8.50 -3.31
N GLY A 49 11.49 7.86 -3.92
CA GLY A 49 12.84 7.70 -3.35
C GLY A 49 12.99 6.56 -2.33
N ILE A 50 11.94 5.78 -2.05
CA ILE A 50 12.03 4.60 -1.18
C ILE A 50 12.47 3.39 -2.01
N ASN A 51 13.43 2.61 -1.50
CA ASN A 51 13.89 1.40 -2.17
C ASN A 51 12.77 0.33 -2.24
N TYR A 52 12.51 -0.23 -3.43
CA TYR A 52 11.45 -1.20 -3.66
C TYR A 52 11.48 -2.45 -2.76
N ARG A 53 12.66 -2.85 -2.25
CA ARG A 53 12.75 -3.97 -1.28
C ARG A 53 11.94 -3.72 0.01
N HIS A 54 11.66 -2.45 0.30
CA HIS A 54 10.87 -2.02 1.44
C HIS A 54 9.41 -1.71 1.08
N LEU A 55 9.05 -1.76 -0.21
CA LEU A 55 7.72 -1.44 -0.72
C LEU A 55 6.96 -2.64 -1.27
N ASP A 56 7.62 -3.76 -1.59
CA ASP A 56 7.00 -4.98 -2.11
C ASP A 56 5.71 -5.35 -1.34
N PRO A 57 4.54 -5.52 -2.01
CA PRO A 57 4.31 -5.58 -3.47
C PRO A 57 3.90 -4.26 -4.13
N PHE A 58 4.04 -3.14 -3.44
CA PHE A 58 3.61 -1.84 -3.92
C PHE A 58 4.66 -1.16 -4.82
N ILE A 59 4.18 -0.56 -5.90
CA ILE A 59 5.02 0.11 -6.90
C ILE A 59 4.88 1.65 -6.88
N MET A 60 3.72 2.17 -6.47
CA MET A 60 3.42 3.60 -6.43
C MET A 60 2.28 3.86 -5.43
N MET A 61 2.29 5.06 -4.85
CA MET A 61 1.19 5.58 -4.04
C MET A 61 1.25 7.10 -4.07
N ASP A 62 0.17 7.69 -4.58
CA ASP A 62 -0.01 9.13 -4.61
C ASP A 62 -1.25 9.50 -3.82
N GLN A 63 -1.10 10.51 -2.96
CA GLN A 63 -2.23 11.17 -2.32
C GLN A 63 -2.66 12.34 -3.20
N MET A 64 -3.95 12.35 -3.57
CA MET A 64 -4.60 13.52 -4.17
C MET A 64 -4.96 14.54 -3.08
N GLY A 65 -4.80 15.83 -3.39
CA GLY A 65 -5.13 16.94 -2.49
C GLY A 65 -3.89 17.67 -1.99
#